data_AF-A0A0C9YKL3-F1
#
_entry.id   AF-A0A0C9YKL3-F1
#
_cell.length_a   1.000
_cell.length_b   1.000
_cell.length_c   1.000
_cell.angle_alpha   90.00
_cell.angle_beta   90.00
_cell.angle_gamma   90.00
#
_symmetry.space_group_name_H-M   'P 1'
#
loop_
_entity.id
_entity.type
_entity.pdbx_description
1 polymer ?
#
loop_
_entity_poly.entity_id
_entity_poly.type
_entity_poly.pdbx_seq_one_letter_code
_entity_poly.pdbx_strand_id
1 'polypeptide(L)'
;MTGTDGELSALQDLLSQSQSALQAPENVAYLTQLSSLPLSDLLATPAALTTQSHTITSSLTALTHTSYPTFLSLHKSSTALHDSLSSLDSSLNTLLDTALPALDDAARVFREKSGPSVIEERQKTRVVLEQQDKLRDLLDIPILIDTCVRNGLYSEALTLAAHATNVLVALCTLHSKEEEYMSSSLQLTRSLQGEMASSLHSMQLLLLNTLFESSKKLPALWKAVQFLRRMQAMSEDELALTFASARIECLRNRENQLDRQADDVSRFLKRYIDAWREGAYDIITQYTTIFLERSHAGGPLASTSAAQPNPVIKQTLLPTLLSLLLPPLRTHLGRAYPHLAPLSTQLAYCSSAMARVGMDFRALLSRLITQAVVDGFTRDLRMGPDREWNVTLSKYASSKNKSAAPSTWLVSAVQPLPSLSTLVAQSSAPAHVPPELLTSFPPLAISLNAYLRALNKLRLLAPFDAVNGVISALESSLSKTGQELFTYAMECGASDKELDILRAVGAAYARVMVPFLRRAVVEGVFGVPNTSQADGDKMIHTMSGSREDNALEIVLQKWENWLGDGT
;
A
#
# COMPACT_ATOMS: atom_id res chain seq x y z
N MET A 1 132.29 -19.21 14.91
CA MET A 1 132.91 -18.08 15.62
C MET A 1 131.79 -17.06 15.77
N THR A 2 131.13 -16.85 16.90
CA THR A 2 131.63 -16.57 18.25
C THR A 2 130.50 -16.90 19.23
N GLY A 3 130.51 -18.12 19.80
CA GLY A 3 129.53 -18.58 20.80
C GLY A 3 129.87 -18.14 22.22
N THR A 4 130.60 -17.03 22.40
CA THR A 4 131.25 -16.66 23.66
C THR A 4 130.53 -15.57 24.45
N ASP A 5 129.60 -14.82 23.85
CA ASP A 5 129.01 -13.65 24.52
C ASP A 5 127.80 -13.97 25.41
N GLY A 6 127.05 -15.05 25.10
CA GLY A 6 125.95 -15.51 25.95
C GLY A 6 126.41 -16.25 27.21
N GLU A 7 127.60 -16.86 27.16
CA GLU A 7 128.16 -17.59 28.31
C GLU A 7 128.71 -16.62 29.37
N LEU A 8 129.22 -15.46 28.96
CA LEU A 8 129.70 -14.40 29.86
C LEU A 8 128.56 -13.72 30.65
N SER A 9 127.39 -13.50 30.03
CA SER A 9 126.22 -12.96 30.74
C SER A 9 125.61 -13.99 31.69
N ALA A 10 125.55 -15.26 31.29
CA ALA A 10 125.10 -16.35 32.16
C ALA A 10 126.07 -16.60 33.33
N LEU A 11 127.39 -16.47 33.12
CA LEU A 11 128.40 -16.52 34.20
C LEU A 11 128.27 -15.34 35.16
N GLN A 12 127.97 -14.14 34.66
CA GLN A 12 127.77 -12.96 35.51
C GLN A 12 126.44 -13.01 36.29
N ASP A 13 125.39 -13.61 35.74
CA ASP A 13 124.16 -13.92 36.48
C ASP A 13 124.36 -15.04 37.51
N LEU A 14 125.21 -16.04 37.25
CA LEU A 14 125.55 -17.09 38.24
C LEU A 14 126.45 -16.56 39.37
N LEU A 15 127.38 -15.65 39.08
CA LEU A 15 128.23 -14.98 40.09
C LEU A 15 127.45 -13.92 40.89
N SER A 16 126.43 -13.28 40.31
CA SER A 16 125.55 -12.35 41.05
C SER A 16 124.44 -13.08 41.85
N GLN A 17 123.91 -14.20 41.36
CA GLN A 17 123.01 -15.07 42.12
C GLN A 17 123.68 -15.65 43.38
N SER A 18 124.97 -15.97 43.34
CA SER A 18 125.70 -16.49 44.51
C SER A 18 125.89 -15.43 45.60
N GLN A 19 126.05 -14.15 45.26
CA GLN A 19 126.08 -13.05 46.25
C GLN A 19 124.71 -12.74 46.86
N SER A 20 123.62 -12.78 46.09
CA SER A 20 122.26 -12.63 46.64
C SER A 20 121.80 -13.85 47.44
N ALA A 21 122.26 -15.06 47.07
CA ALA A 21 121.95 -16.28 47.81
C ALA A 21 122.60 -16.29 49.21
N LEU A 22 123.79 -15.71 49.37
CA LEU A 22 124.43 -15.53 50.69
C LEU A 22 123.69 -14.53 51.60
N GLN A 23 122.85 -13.65 51.05
CA GLN A 23 122.08 -12.63 51.78
C GLN A 23 120.62 -12.99 52.05
N ALA A 24 120.13 -14.13 51.53
CA ALA A 24 118.83 -14.66 51.91
C ALA A 24 118.85 -15.06 53.41
N PRO A 25 117.84 -14.69 54.21
CA PRO A 25 117.89 -14.78 55.68
C PRO A 25 118.15 -16.22 56.19
N GLU A 26 117.71 -17.21 55.43
CA GLU A 26 117.88 -18.64 55.73
C GLU A 26 119.34 -19.11 55.59
N ASN A 27 120.07 -18.57 54.61
CA ASN A 27 121.46 -18.91 54.36
C ASN A 27 122.42 -18.18 55.33
N VAL A 28 122.05 -16.97 55.77
CA VAL A 28 122.78 -16.25 56.83
C VAL A 28 122.64 -16.99 58.17
N ALA A 29 121.44 -17.50 58.51
CA ALA A 29 121.21 -18.28 59.72
C ALA A 29 122.03 -19.59 59.73
N TYR A 30 122.10 -20.28 58.58
CA TYR A 30 122.90 -21.49 58.42
C TYR A 30 124.41 -21.23 58.56
N LEU A 31 124.91 -20.11 58.01
CA LEU A 31 126.32 -19.72 58.17
C LEU A 31 126.68 -19.31 59.61
N THR A 32 125.77 -18.67 60.34
CA THR A 32 125.96 -18.41 61.79
C THR A 32 125.91 -19.69 62.63
N GLN A 33 125.19 -20.72 62.18
CA GLN A 33 125.17 -22.02 62.84
C GLN A 33 126.50 -22.74 62.60
N LEU A 34 127.04 -22.73 61.38
CA LEU A 34 128.35 -23.30 61.02
C LEU A 34 129.51 -22.71 61.84
N SER A 35 129.48 -21.41 62.19
CA SER A 35 130.54 -20.79 62.99
C SER A 35 130.49 -21.12 64.50
N SER A 36 129.40 -21.75 64.96
CA SER A 36 129.20 -22.11 66.37
C SER A 36 129.54 -23.58 66.70
N LEU A 37 129.84 -24.41 65.70
CA LEU A 37 130.16 -25.84 65.89
C LEU A 37 131.67 -26.12 66.00
N PRO A 38 132.09 -27.12 66.79
CA PRO A 38 133.50 -27.52 66.93
C PRO A 38 134.04 -28.20 65.65
N LEU A 39 135.36 -28.05 65.42
CA LEU A 39 136.05 -28.31 64.15
C LEU A 39 135.89 -29.76 63.59
N SER A 40 135.66 -30.75 64.45
CA SER A 40 135.45 -32.15 64.03
C SER A 40 134.16 -32.35 63.24
N ASP A 41 133.10 -31.63 63.59
CA ASP A 41 131.78 -31.76 62.94
C ASP A 41 131.75 -30.98 61.61
N LEU A 42 132.53 -29.90 61.50
CA LEU A 42 132.63 -29.08 60.30
C LEU A 42 133.33 -29.79 59.12
N LEU A 43 134.19 -30.78 59.42
CA LEU A 43 134.85 -31.58 58.39
C LEU A 43 133.97 -32.74 57.88
N ALA A 44 132.94 -33.14 58.63
CA ALA A 44 132.00 -34.19 58.23
C ALA A 44 130.76 -33.66 57.50
N THR A 45 130.40 -32.39 57.69
CA THR A 45 129.23 -31.74 57.06
C THR A 45 129.23 -31.70 55.54
N PRO A 46 130.35 -31.57 54.79
CA PRO A 46 130.31 -31.56 53.33
C PRO A 46 129.77 -32.88 52.78
N ALA A 47 130.22 -34.01 53.32
CA ALA A 47 129.78 -35.34 52.87
C ALA A 47 128.30 -35.62 53.19
N ALA A 48 127.78 -35.07 54.29
CA ALA A 48 126.36 -35.13 54.64
C ALA A 48 125.49 -34.27 53.71
N LEU A 49 126.00 -33.11 53.27
CA LEU A 49 125.31 -32.22 52.33
C LEU A 49 125.28 -32.78 50.90
N THR A 50 126.36 -33.40 50.42
CA THR A 50 126.36 -34.06 49.10
C THR A 50 125.41 -35.25 49.08
N THR A 51 125.34 -36.01 50.18
CA THR A 51 124.38 -37.12 50.28
C THR A 51 122.94 -36.60 50.33
N GLN A 52 122.64 -35.53 51.07
CA GLN A 52 121.31 -34.90 51.09
C GLN A 52 120.90 -34.29 49.73
N SER A 53 121.81 -33.59 49.03
CA SER A 53 121.52 -33.04 47.70
C SER A 53 121.23 -34.14 46.69
N HIS A 54 121.99 -35.25 46.72
CA HIS A 54 121.69 -36.42 45.90
C HIS A 54 120.36 -37.07 46.26
N THR A 55 119.96 -37.07 47.54
CA THR A 55 118.64 -37.56 47.94
C THR A 55 117.51 -36.63 47.48
N ILE A 56 117.69 -35.30 47.58
CA ILE A 56 116.69 -34.33 47.13
C ILE A 56 116.54 -34.35 45.62
N THR A 57 117.64 -34.36 44.87
CA THR A 57 117.58 -34.44 43.40
C THR A 57 117.00 -35.76 42.94
N SER A 58 117.34 -36.89 43.57
CA SER A 58 116.68 -38.18 43.34
C SER A 58 115.18 -38.13 43.70
N SER A 59 114.80 -37.45 44.79
CA SER A 59 113.40 -37.28 45.18
C SER A 59 112.63 -36.35 44.24
N LEU A 60 113.28 -35.32 43.67
CA LEU A 60 112.67 -34.38 42.73
C LEU A 60 112.56 -34.99 41.34
N THR A 61 113.56 -35.78 40.90
CA THR A 61 113.42 -36.59 39.69
C THR A 61 112.37 -37.68 39.87
N ALA A 62 112.30 -38.34 41.03
CA ALA A 62 111.20 -39.26 41.33
C ALA A 62 109.85 -38.51 41.36
N LEU A 63 109.79 -37.30 41.90
CA LEU A 63 108.57 -36.49 41.94
C LEU A 63 108.16 -36.05 40.54
N THR A 64 109.07 -35.57 39.70
CA THR A 64 108.75 -35.19 38.31
C THR A 64 108.39 -36.41 37.48
N HIS A 65 109.00 -37.57 37.70
CA HIS A 65 108.62 -38.80 37.00
C HIS A 65 107.28 -39.38 37.48
N THR A 66 106.93 -39.20 38.75
CA THR A 66 105.65 -39.68 39.32
C THR A 66 104.51 -38.69 39.11
N SER A 67 104.79 -37.39 39.04
CA SER A 67 103.81 -36.30 38.95
C SER A 67 103.89 -35.47 37.66
N TYR A 68 104.64 -35.92 36.64
CA TYR A 68 104.60 -35.35 35.29
C TYR A 68 103.17 -35.19 34.70
N PRO A 69 102.23 -36.15 34.91
CA PRO A 69 100.85 -35.99 34.44
C PRO A 69 100.15 -34.76 35.02
N THR A 70 100.44 -34.40 36.28
CA THR A 70 99.88 -33.21 36.95
C THR A 70 100.46 -31.90 36.41
N PHE A 71 101.73 -31.85 36.02
CA PHE A 71 102.28 -30.66 35.35
C PHE A 71 101.71 -30.48 33.94
N LEU A 72 101.50 -31.59 33.23
CA LEU A 72 100.92 -31.56 31.89
C LEU A 72 99.42 -31.21 31.93
N SER A 73 98.70 -31.64 32.98
CA SER A 73 97.32 -31.19 33.20
C SER A 73 97.24 -29.72 33.64
N LEU A 74 98.19 -29.23 34.45
CA LEU A 74 98.29 -27.82 34.82
C LEU A 74 98.51 -26.95 33.58
N HIS A 75 99.47 -27.33 32.72
CA HIS A 75 99.73 -26.61 31.49
C HIS A 75 98.53 -26.62 30.54
N LYS A 76 97.92 -27.80 30.32
CA LYS A 76 96.69 -27.92 29.52
C LYS A 76 95.55 -27.06 30.06
N SER A 77 95.39 -27.02 31.38
CA SER A 77 94.36 -26.19 32.03
C SER A 77 94.67 -24.71 31.88
N SER A 78 95.93 -24.30 31.98
CA SER A 78 96.34 -22.90 31.80
C SER A 78 96.17 -22.43 30.36
N THR A 79 96.52 -23.26 29.36
CA THR A 79 96.30 -22.91 27.95
C THR A 79 94.82 -22.89 27.61
N ALA A 80 94.04 -23.86 28.09
CA ALA A 80 92.59 -23.88 27.90
C ALA A 80 91.90 -22.66 28.55
N LEU A 81 92.40 -22.19 29.70
CA LEU A 81 91.91 -20.97 30.34
C LEU A 81 92.22 -19.75 29.46
N HIS A 82 93.44 -19.64 28.94
CA HIS A 82 93.81 -18.53 28.05
C HIS A 82 92.97 -18.49 26.77
N ASP A 83 92.75 -19.64 26.13
CA ASP A 83 91.89 -19.76 24.95
C ASP A 83 90.43 -19.41 25.27
N SER A 84 89.93 -19.85 26.42
CA SER A 84 88.58 -19.50 26.88
C SER A 84 88.45 -18.01 27.19
N LEU A 85 89.49 -17.39 27.74
CA LEU A 85 89.48 -15.97 28.07
C LEU A 85 89.53 -15.10 26.80
N SER A 86 90.32 -15.48 25.80
CA SER A 86 90.33 -14.79 24.50
C SER A 86 89.02 -15.00 23.71
N SER A 87 88.42 -16.19 23.80
CA SER A 87 87.07 -16.44 23.27
C SER A 87 86.01 -15.61 23.99
N LEU A 88 86.13 -15.42 25.30
CA LEU A 88 85.23 -14.56 26.08
C LEU A 88 85.39 -13.10 25.68
N ASP A 89 86.63 -12.63 25.50
CA ASP A 89 86.91 -11.25 25.11
C ASP A 89 86.35 -10.94 23.72
N SER A 90 86.57 -11.81 22.74
CA SER A 90 85.95 -11.67 21.41
C SER A 90 84.41 -11.73 21.45
N SER A 91 83.83 -12.58 22.30
CA SER A 91 82.37 -12.63 22.49
C SER A 91 81.82 -11.36 23.16
N LEU A 92 82.57 -10.78 24.10
CA LEU A 92 82.22 -9.52 24.75
C LEU A 92 82.32 -8.36 23.76
N ASN A 93 83.38 -8.30 22.97
CA ASN A 93 83.58 -7.25 21.96
C ASN A 93 82.51 -7.34 20.87
N THR A 94 82.15 -8.53 20.39
CA THR A 94 81.01 -8.68 19.46
C THR A 94 79.68 -8.25 20.07
N LEU A 95 79.43 -8.58 21.34
CA LEU A 95 78.23 -8.15 22.05
C LEU A 95 78.17 -6.62 22.21
N LEU A 96 79.30 -6.00 22.58
CA LEU A 96 79.40 -4.57 22.83
C LEU A 96 79.30 -3.74 21.55
N ASP A 97 80.05 -4.14 20.52
CA ASP A 97 80.22 -3.32 19.31
C ASP A 97 79.14 -3.56 18.26
N THR A 98 78.53 -4.77 18.23
CA THR A 98 77.60 -5.13 17.14
C THR A 98 76.20 -5.45 17.64
N ALA A 99 76.04 -6.30 18.65
CA ALA A 99 74.72 -6.78 19.05
C ALA A 99 73.91 -5.72 19.82
N LEU A 100 74.54 -5.00 20.75
CA LEU A 100 73.88 -3.95 21.53
C LEU A 100 73.42 -2.77 20.67
N PRO A 101 74.26 -2.18 19.78
CA PRO A 101 73.82 -1.10 18.91
C PRO A 101 72.74 -1.54 17.91
N ALA A 102 72.85 -2.74 17.34
CA ALA A 102 71.82 -3.26 16.44
C ALA A 102 70.47 -3.47 17.15
N LEU A 103 70.50 -3.89 18.42
CA LEU A 103 69.30 -4.01 19.25
C LEU A 103 68.70 -2.63 19.58
N ASP A 104 69.52 -1.63 19.89
CA ASP A 104 69.06 -0.27 20.17
C ASP A 104 68.45 0.39 18.92
N ASP A 105 69.08 0.24 17.76
CA ASP A 105 68.53 0.72 16.50
C ASP A 105 67.21 0.01 16.15
N ALA A 106 67.10 -1.31 16.34
CA ALA A 106 65.85 -2.03 16.17
C ALA A 106 64.76 -1.57 17.15
N ALA A 107 65.11 -1.30 18.41
CA ALA A 107 64.20 -0.77 19.41
C ALA A 107 63.77 0.67 19.11
N ARG A 108 64.65 1.51 18.55
CA ARG A 108 64.33 2.87 18.10
C ARG A 108 63.39 2.83 16.90
N VAL A 109 63.68 2.01 15.89
CA VAL A 109 62.81 1.80 14.72
C VAL A 109 61.45 1.27 15.13
N PHE A 110 61.38 0.31 16.06
CA PHE A 110 60.10 -0.18 16.58
C PHE A 110 59.32 0.93 17.27
N ARG A 111 59.96 1.73 18.13
CA ARG A 111 59.33 2.84 18.86
C ARG A 111 58.82 3.93 17.93
N GLU A 112 59.55 4.27 16.87
CA GLU A 112 59.19 5.33 15.93
C GLU A 112 58.15 4.89 14.90
N LYS A 113 58.27 3.68 14.34
CA LYS A 113 57.40 3.24 13.24
C LYS A 113 56.20 2.40 13.68
N SER A 114 56.41 1.48 14.61
CA SER A 114 55.38 0.49 15.00
C SER A 114 54.67 0.87 16.31
N GLY A 115 55.37 1.54 17.21
CA GLY A 115 54.84 2.05 18.47
C GLY A 115 53.59 2.90 18.30
N PRO A 116 53.63 4.02 17.56
CA PRO A 116 52.50 4.94 17.49
C PRO A 116 51.26 4.30 16.82
N SER A 117 51.42 3.57 15.72
CA SER A 117 50.30 2.92 15.03
C SER A 117 49.64 1.84 15.89
N VAL A 118 50.43 0.98 16.56
CA VAL A 118 49.90 -0.08 17.43
C VAL A 118 49.25 0.51 18.68
N ILE A 119 49.81 1.58 19.25
CA ILE A 119 49.22 2.27 20.40
C ILE A 119 47.90 2.93 20.00
N GLU A 120 47.85 3.59 18.84
CA GLU A 120 46.63 4.21 18.32
C GLU A 120 45.54 3.17 18.05
N GLU A 121 45.87 2.04 17.42
CA GLU A 121 44.93 0.93 17.23
C GLU A 121 44.46 0.32 18.55
N ARG A 122 45.36 0.14 19.53
CA ARG A 122 44.98 -0.32 20.87
C ARG A 122 44.08 0.68 21.58
N GLN A 123 44.35 1.97 21.46
CA GLN A 123 43.51 3.02 22.03
C GLN A 123 42.12 2.99 21.38
N LYS A 124 42.03 2.92 20.05
CA LYS A 124 40.77 2.76 19.31
C LYS A 124 40.01 1.51 19.77
N THR A 125 40.69 0.37 19.84
CA THR A 125 40.10 -0.91 20.27
C THR A 125 39.61 -0.84 21.72
N ARG A 126 40.36 -0.20 22.62
CA ARG A 126 39.95 -0.01 24.01
C ARG A 126 38.70 0.86 24.12
N VAL A 127 38.64 1.96 23.38
CA VAL A 127 37.46 2.85 23.37
C VAL A 127 36.23 2.12 22.83
N VAL A 128 36.36 1.31 21.77
CA VAL A 128 35.27 0.48 21.26
C VAL A 128 34.82 -0.54 22.30
N LEU A 129 35.75 -1.20 22.98
CA LEU A 129 35.44 -2.19 24.02
C LEU A 129 34.72 -1.56 25.23
N GLU A 130 35.13 -0.35 25.65
CA GLU A 130 34.50 0.40 26.74
C GLU A 130 33.07 0.87 26.39
N GLN A 131 32.76 1.15 25.12
CA GLN A 131 31.45 1.61 24.67
C GLN A 131 30.64 0.54 23.94
N GLN A 132 31.09 -0.72 23.96
CA GLN A 132 30.49 -1.81 23.18
C GLN A 132 29.01 -2.01 23.49
N ASP A 133 28.63 -1.96 24.77
CA ASP A 133 27.24 -2.17 25.19
C ASP A 133 26.32 -1.08 24.63
N LYS A 134 26.74 0.18 24.69
CA LYS A 134 25.95 1.30 24.16
C LYS A 134 25.84 1.28 22.64
N LEU A 135 26.91 0.85 21.95
CA LEU A 135 26.88 0.68 20.50
C LEU A 135 25.90 -0.43 20.12
N ARG A 136 25.92 -1.55 20.85
CA ARG A 136 24.98 -2.65 20.66
C ARG A 136 23.54 -2.20 20.89
N ASP A 137 23.26 -1.50 21.98
CA ASP A 137 21.92 -0.98 22.26
C ASP A 137 21.42 -0.10 21.10
N LEU A 138 22.28 0.76 20.54
CA LEU A 138 21.92 1.61 19.40
C LEU A 138 21.63 0.80 18.12
N LEU A 139 22.41 -0.26 17.87
CA LEU A 139 22.22 -1.17 16.73
C LEU A 139 20.99 -2.06 16.89
N ASP A 140 20.53 -2.32 18.11
CA ASP A 140 19.34 -3.14 18.39
C ASP A 140 18.02 -2.33 18.22
N ILE A 141 18.07 -0.99 18.23
CA ILE A 141 16.86 -0.13 18.13
C ILE A 141 16.02 -0.38 16.87
N PRO A 142 16.56 -0.47 15.65
CA PRO A 142 15.75 -0.74 14.46
C PRO A 142 14.96 -2.06 14.54
N ILE A 143 15.57 -3.10 15.12
CA ILE A 143 14.96 -4.42 15.32
C ILE A 143 13.86 -4.33 16.40
N LEU A 144 14.10 -3.57 17.46
CA LEU A 144 13.09 -3.30 18.49
C LEU A 144 11.90 -2.54 17.92
N ILE A 145 12.13 -1.53 17.06
CA ILE A 145 11.07 -0.80 16.37
C ILE A 145 10.25 -1.75 15.49
N ASP A 146 10.89 -2.59 14.68
CA ASP A 146 10.17 -3.58 13.86
C ASP A 146 9.32 -4.52 14.71
N THR A 147 9.87 -5.01 15.83
CA THR A 147 9.16 -5.87 16.78
C THR A 147 7.96 -5.16 17.39
N CYS A 148 8.10 -3.90 17.83
CA CYS A 148 6.99 -3.09 18.34
C CYS A 148 5.91 -2.87 17.27
N VAL A 149 6.29 -2.61 16.02
CA VAL A 149 5.37 -2.40 14.90
C VAL A 149 4.57 -3.68 14.60
N ARG A 150 5.24 -4.84 14.57
CA ARG A 150 4.60 -6.15 14.38
C ARG A 150 3.63 -6.50 15.52
N ASN A 151 3.94 -6.06 16.74
CA ASN A 151 3.09 -6.28 17.92
C ASN A 151 1.97 -5.22 18.09
N GLY A 152 1.91 -4.19 17.23
CA GLY A 152 0.91 -3.12 17.31
C GLY A 152 1.18 -2.10 18.44
N LEU A 153 2.37 -2.11 19.04
CA LEU A 153 2.82 -1.19 20.09
C LEU A 153 3.38 0.10 19.47
N TYR A 154 2.54 0.81 18.74
CA TYR A 154 2.92 1.98 17.94
C TYR A 154 3.44 3.17 18.77
N SER A 155 2.96 3.34 20.01
CA SER A 155 3.43 4.42 20.87
C SER A 155 4.88 4.25 21.27
N GLU A 156 5.29 3.02 21.58
CA GLU A 156 6.65 2.69 22.02
C GLU A 156 7.63 2.77 20.85
N ALA A 157 7.22 2.28 19.68
CA ALA A 157 7.98 2.41 18.43
C ALA A 157 8.34 3.88 18.12
N LEU A 158 7.37 4.80 18.26
CA LEU A 158 7.60 6.23 18.01
C LEU A 158 8.50 6.88 19.07
N THR A 159 8.39 6.47 20.34
CA THR A 159 9.29 6.99 21.39
C THR A 159 10.72 6.50 21.22
N LEU A 160 10.90 5.23 20.83
CA LEU A 160 12.21 4.65 20.52
C LEU A 160 12.84 5.35 19.30
N ALA A 161 12.05 5.57 18.25
CA ALA A 161 12.50 6.28 17.07
C ALA A 161 12.94 7.71 17.40
N ALA A 162 12.14 8.46 18.16
CA ALA A 162 12.48 9.82 18.57
C ALA A 162 13.75 9.88 19.43
N HIS A 163 13.92 8.92 20.35
CA HIS A 163 15.13 8.82 21.16
C HIS A 163 16.37 8.56 20.30
N ALA A 164 16.31 7.55 19.42
CA ALA A 164 17.42 7.23 18.54
C ALA A 164 17.75 8.37 17.56
N THR A 165 16.76 9.07 17.00
CA THR A 165 17.03 10.25 16.16
C THR A 165 17.72 11.36 16.94
N ASN A 166 17.33 11.61 18.20
CA ASN A 166 17.99 12.63 19.02
C ASN A 166 19.44 12.26 19.34
N VAL A 167 19.72 10.98 19.63
CA VAL A 167 21.08 10.48 19.87
C VAL A 167 21.92 10.59 18.59
N LEU A 168 21.40 10.16 17.44
CA LEU A 168 22.10 10.24 16.16
C LEU A 168 22.40 11.70 15.77
N VAL A 169 21.45 12.62 15.96
CA VAL A 169 21.66 14.06 15.72
C VAL A 169 22.72 14.62 16.67
N ALA A 170 22.68 14.28 17.96
CA ALA A 170 23.70 14.71 18.92
C ALA A 170 25.10 14.22 18.50
N LEU A 171 25.23 12.96 18.08
CA LEU A 171 26.49 12.40 17.58
C LEU A 171 26.99 13.15 16.33
N CYS A 172 26.10 13.51 15.39
CA CYS A 172 26.48 14.31 14.23
C CYS A 172 26.96 15.72 14.61
N THR A 173 26.32 16.39 15.57
CA THR A 173 26.70 17.76 15.98
C THR A 173 28.02 17.84 16.73
N LEU A 174 28.41 16.79 17.46
CA LEU A 174 29.68 16.76 18.18
C LEU A 174 30.88 16.54 17.24
N HIS A 175 30.68 15.83 16.13
CA HIS A 175 31.75 15.45 15.20
C HIS A 175 31.96 16.44 14.04
N SER A 176 31.15 17.50 13.92
CA SER A 176 31.33 18.52 12.88
C SER A 176 32.50 19.48 13.13
N LYS A 177 33.37 19.21 14.11
CA LYS A 177 34.54 20.03 14.47
C LYS A 177 35.88 19.40 14.11
N GLU A 178 35.92 18.16 13.66
CA GLU A 178 37.15 17.42 13.33
C GLU A 178 37.08 16.91 11.88
N GLU A 179 37.75 17.61 10.96
CA GLU A 179 37.49 17.57 9.50
C GLU A 179 38.03 16.34 8.73
N GLU A 180 38.84 15.44 9.33
CA GLU A 180 39.58 14.42 8.55
C GLU A 180 39.02 12.98 8.57
N TYR A 181 38.16 12.59 9.52
CA TYR A 181 37.53 11.24 9.58
C TYR A 181 36.05 11.20 9.14
N MET A 182 35.67 12.17 8.31
CA MET A 182 34.30 12.63 8.07
C MET A 182 33.38 11.66 7.28
N SER A 183 33.88 10.58 6.68
CA SER A 183 33.08 9.71 5.78
C SER A 183 32.43 8.50 6.48
N SER A 184 33.16 7.80 7.35
CA SER A 184 32.76 6.47 7.83
C SER A 184 31.74 6.49 8.98
N SER A 185 31.87 7.42 9.92
CA SER A 185 30.92 7.60 11.04
C SER A 185 29.56 8.13 10.58
N LEU A 186 29.58 8.98 9.54
CA LEU A 186 28.36 9.43 8.86
C LEU A 186 27.67 8.30 8.09
N GLN A 187 28.42 7.31 7.58
CA GLN A 187 27.83 6.15 6.89
C GLN A 187 27.03 5.26 7.84
N LEU A 188 27.55 4.93 9.03
CA LEU A 188 26.83 4.10 10.00
C LEU A 188 25.58 4.80 10.55
N THR A 189 25.70 6.09 10.87
CA THR A 189 24.58 6.93 11.31
C THR A 189 23.50 7.02 10.22
N ARG A 190 23.90 7.21 8.96
CA ARG A 190 22.99 7.23 7.80
C ARG A 190 22.34 5.88 7.57
N SER A 191 23.08 4.78 7.73
CA SER A 191 22.54 3.42 7.60
C SER A 191 21.47 3.15 8.66
N LEU A 192 21.76 3.46 9.93
CA LEU A 192 20.79 3.32 11.02
C LEU A 192 19.56 4.19 10.82
N GLN A 193 19.75 5.45 10.43
CA GLN A 193 18.63 6.34 10.11
C GLN A 193 17.78 5.80 8.96
N GLY A 194 18.41 5.23 7.92
CA GLY A 194 17.72 4.59 6.80
C GLY A 194 16.92 3.36 7.22
N GLU A 195 17.48 2.51 8.07
CA GLU A 195 16.81 1.31 8.57
C GLU A 195 15.63 1.66 9.49
N MET A 196 15.81 2.63 10.39
CA MET A 196 14.72 3.17 11.21
C MET A 196 13.60 3.79 10.34
N ALA A 197 13.96 4.56 9.31
CA ALA A 197 13.00 5.14 8.38
C ALA A 197 12.22 4.06 7.62
N SER A 198 12.88 2.95 7.24
CA SER A 198 12.24 1.78 6.63
C SER A 198 11.22 1.12 7.56
N SER A 199 11.57 0.89 8.83
CA SER A 199 10.65 0.32 9.83
C SER A 199 9.46 1.26 10.10
N LEU A 200 9.68 2.57 10.18
CA LEU A 200 8.59 3.55 10.29
C LEU A 200 7.73 3.62 9.03
N HIS A 201 8.31 3.50 7.85
CA HIS A 201 7.55 3.41 6.60
C HIS A 201 6.66 2.15 6.57
N SER A 202 7.18 1.01 7.04
CA SER A 202 6.40 -0.22 7.19
C SER A 202 5.22 -0.04 8.15
N MET A 203 5.42 0.67 9.27
CA MET A 203 4.35 1.07 10.18
C MET A 203 3.31 1.98 9.49
N GLN A 204 3.75 2.95 8.70
CA GLN A 204 2.86 3.84 7.95
C GLN A 204 1.96 3.04 7.00
N LEU A 205 2.53 2.10 6.23
CA LEU A 205 1.78 1.24 5.32
C LEU A 205 0.75 0.39 6.07
N LEU A 206 1.13 -0.18 7.22
CA LEU A 206 0.21 -0.96 8.04
C LEU A 206 -0.97 -0.11 8.54
N LEU A 207 -0.68 1.09 9.05
CA LEU A 207 -1.72 2.04 9.51
C LEU A 207 -2.62 2.49 8.35
N LEU A 208 -2.05 2.80 7.18
CA LEU A 208 -2.84 3.13 5.99
C LEU A 208 -3.75 1.96 5.60
N ASN A 209 -3.23 0.73 5.57
CA ASN A 209 -4.03 -0.47 5.29
C ASN A 209 -5.21 -0.62 6.27
N THR A 210 -5.06 -0.24 7.54
CA THR A 210 -6.19 -0.25 8.49
C THR A 210 -7.31 0.72 8.11
N LEU A 211 -7.02 1.80 7.37
CA LEU A 211 -8.02 2.75 6.88
C LEU A 211 -8.81 2.19 5.68
N PHE A 212 -8.17 1.35 4.86
CA PHE A 212 -8.78 0.68 3.71
C PHE A 212 -9.66 -0.52 4.11
N GLU A 213 -9.51 -1.04 5.33
CA GLU A 213 -10.26 -2.21 5.79
C GLU A 213 -11.72 -1.86 6.15
N SER A 214 -12.67 -2.62 5.60
CA SER A 214 -14.12 -2.34 5.76
C SER A 214 -14.68 -2.65 7.14
N SER A 215 -14.04 -3.57 7.87
CA SER A 215 -14.53 -4.14 9.14
C SER A 215 -14.25 -3.25 10.37
N LYS A 216 -13.37 -2.25 10.24
CA LYS A 216 -12.85 -1.52 11.39
C LYS A 216 -13.82 -0.46 11.88
N LYS A 217 -14.05 -0.48 13.20
CA LYS A 217 -14.89 0.51 13.90
C LYS A 217 -14.16 1.84 14.07
N LEU A 218 -14.93 2.92 14.28
CA LEU A 218 -14.43 4.29 14.50
C LEU A 218 -13.24 4.39 15.48
N PRO A 219 -13.20 3.70 16.64
CA PRO A 219 -12.06 3.82 17.56
C PRO A 219 -10.73 3.33 16.97
N ALA A 220 -10.75 2.31 16.12
CA ALA A 220 -9.55 1.79 15.47
C ALA A 220 -9.06 2.77 14.39
N LEU A 221 -9.98 3.30 13.57
CA LEU A 221 -9.68 4.32 12.56
C LEU A 221 -9.11 5.58 13.21
N TRP A 222 -9.72 6.04 14.31
CA TRP A 222 -9.24 7.19 15.07
C TRP A 222 -7.83 6.97 15.61
N LYS A 223 -7.54 5.79 16.18
CA LYS A 223 -6.19 5.45 16.67
C LYS A 223 -5.18 5.45 15.53
N ALA A 224 -5.52 4.88 14.38
CA ALA A 224 -4.63 4.85 13.22
C ALA A 224 -4.32 6.26 12.70
N VAL A 225 -5.33 7.09 12.51
CA VAL A 225 -5.15 8.50 12.11
C VAL A 225 -4.34 9.27 13.17
N GLN A 226 -4.53 9.00 14.47
CA GLN A 226 -3.75 9.63 15.52
C GLN A 226 -2.26 9.28 15.45
N PHE A 227 -1.92 8.01 15.19
CA PHE A 227 -0.52 7.60 15.03
C PHE A 227 0.10 8.17 13.75
N LEU A 228 -0.65 8.19 12.64
CA LEU A 228 -0.22 8.84 11.39
C LEU A 228 0.06 10.34 11.59
N ARG A 229 -0.78 11.05 12.36
CA ARG A 229 -0.51 12.45 12.74
C ARG A 229 0.76 12.59 13.58
N ARG A 230 0.97 11.71 14.55
CA ARG A 230 2.17 11.73 15.41
C ARG A 230 3.46 11.45 14.64
N MET A 231 3.38 10.68 13.56
CA MET A 231 4.51 10.42 12.66
C MET A 231 4.90 11.64 11.83
N GLN A 232 4.02 12.64 11.68
CA GLN A 232 4.23 13.84 10.86
C GLN A 232 4.65 13.55 9.41
N ALA A 233 4.35 12.34 8.90
CA ALA A 233 4.77 11.90 7.57
C ALA A 233 3.94 12.51 6.43
N MET A 234 2.76 13.07 6.75
CA MET A 234 1.80 13.61 5.79
C MET A 234 1.19 14.89 6.34
N SER A 235 0.80 15.81 5.45
CA SER A 235 0.03 16.99 5.84
C SER A 235 -1.39 16.60 6.30
N GLU A 236 -2.04 17.48 7.05
CA GLU A 236 -3.39 17.23 7.56
C GLU A 236 -4.42 17.09 6.41
N ASP A 237 -4.24 17.85 5.33
CA ASP A 237 -5.06 17.75 4.11
C ASP A 237 -4.85 16.42 3.38
N GLU A 238 -3.61 15.97 3.21
CA GLU A 238 -3.30 14.67 2.60
C GLU A 238 -3.83 13.51 3.44
N LEU A 239 -3.75 13.61 4.78
CA LEU A 239 -4.31 12.61 5.68
C LEU A 239 -5.84 12.55 5.60
N ALA A 240 -6.50 13.71 5.52
CA ALA A 240 -7.94 13.81 5.35
C ALA A 240 -8.39 13.23 4.00
N LEU A 241 -7.66 13.53 2.92
CA LEU A 241 -7.92 13.00 1.58
C LEU A 241 -7.67 11.50 1.48
N THR A 242 -6.57 10.99 2.03
CA THR A 242 -6.27 9.55 2.06
C THR A 242 -7.28 8.77 2.90
N PHE A 243 -7.74 9.33 4.02
CA PHE A 243 -8.84 8.74 4.78
C PHE A 243 -10.12 8.68 3.94
N ALA A 244 -10.53 9.79 3.34
CA ALA A 244 -11.75 9.85 2.54
C ALA A 244 -11.69 8.88 1.34
N SER A 245 -10.58 8.86 0.60
CA SER A 245 -10.40 7.97 -0.55
C SER A 245 -10.39 6.49 -0.15
N ALA A 246 -9.71 6.14 0.94
CA ALA A 246 -9.70 4.77 1.45
C ALA A 246 -11.09 4.27 1.82
N ARG A 247 -11.90 5.12 2.48
CA ARG A 247 -13.26 4.76 2.86
C ARG A 247 -14.22 4.72 1.66
N ILE A 248 -14.05 5.60 0.67
CA ILE A 248 -14.80 5.53 -0.60
C ILE A 248 -14.47 4.22 -1.34
N GLU A 249 -13.21 3.80 -1.37
CA GLU A 249 -12.81 2.56 -2.02
C GLU A 249 -13.37 1.32 -1.29
N CYS A 250 -13.41 1.37 0.04
CA CYS A 250 -14.11 0.38 0.85
C CYS A 250 -15.61 0.29 0.49
N LEU A 251 -16.28 1.43 0.32
CA LEU A 251 -17.68 1.47 -0.10
C LEU A 251 -17.87 0.85 -1.49
N ARG A 252 -17.04 1.24 -2.46
CA ARG A 252 -17.01 0.67 -3.82
C ARG A 252 -16.84 -0.84 -3.82
N ASN A 253 -15.90 -1.36 -3.03
CA ASN A 253 -15.67 -2.79 -2.94
C ASN A 253 -16.88 -3.54 -2.38
N ARG A 254 -17.57 -2.97 -1.39
CA ARG A 254 -18.82 -3.54 -0.87
C ARG A 254 -19.94 -3.51 -1.90
N GLU A 255 -20.05 -2.44 -2.67
CA GLU A 255 -21.02 -2.31 -3.77
C GLU A 255 -20.77 -3.35 -4.87
N ASN A 256 -19.51 -3.51 -5.29
CA ASN A 256 -19.11 -4.50 -6.30
C ASN A 256 -19.38 -5.95 -5.85
N GLN A 257 -19.31 -6.24 -4.55
CA GLN A 257 -19.67 -7.56 -4.01
C GLN A 257 -21.17 -7.85 -4.12
N LEU A 258 -22.02 -6.83 -3.95
CA LEU A 258 -23.47 -6.96 -4.08
C LEU A 258 -23.89 -7.19 -5.54
N ASP A 259 -23.20 -6.57 -6.50
CA ASP A 259 -23.49 -6.70 -7.93
C ASP A 259 -23.31 -8.14 -8.44
N ARG A 260 -22.31 -8.86 -7.90
CA ARG A 260 -22.03 -10.27 -8.26
C ARG A 260 -23.13 -11.26 -7.82
N GLN A 261 -24.07 -10.84 -6.97
CA GLN A 261 -25.11 -11.69 -6.39
C GLN A 261 -26.52 -11.34 -6.91
N ALA A 262 -26.62 -10.60 -8.01
CA ALA A 262 -27.87 -10.02 -8.47
C ALA A 262 -28.68 -10.99 -9.36
N ASP A 263 -29.52 -11.83 -8.75
CA ASP A 263 -30.53 -12.63 -9.48
C ASP A 263 -31.77 -11.80 -9.87
N ASP A 264 -32.06 -10.73 -9.12
CA ASP A 264 -33.25 -9.88 -9.28
C ASP A 264 -32.88 -8.41 -9.09
N VAL A 265 -33.10 -7.60 -10.14
CA VAL A 265 -32.75 -6.18 -10.20
C VAL A 265 -33.41 -5.37 -9.08
N SER A 266 -34.68 -5.67 -8.75
CA SER A 266 -35.41 -4.91 -7.74
C SER A 266 -34.89 -5.21 -6.33
N ARG A 267 -34.55 -6.46 -6.06
CA ARG A 267 -33.94 -6.88 -4.77
C ARG A 267 -32.51 -6.36 -4.63
N PHE A 268 -31.75 -6.41 -5.72
CA PHE A 268 -30.40 -5.84 -5.80
C PHE A 268 -30.42 -4.34 -5.48
N LEU A 269 -31.27 -3.56 -6.17
CA LEU A 269 -31.37 -2.12 -5.94
C LEU A 269 -31.71 -1.77 -4.49
N LYS A 270 -32.61 -2.51 -3.84
CA LYS A 270 -32.93 -2.31 -2.41
C LYS A 270 -31.69 -2.47 -1.53
N ARG A 271 -30.96 -3.58 -1.68
CA ARG A 271 -29.73 -3.85 -0.91
C ARG A 271 -28.65 -2.82 -1.21
N TYR A 272 -28.51 -2.42 -2.48
CA TYR A 272 -27.56 -1.40 -2.91
C TYR A 272 -27.85 -0.05 -2.27
N ILE A 273 -29.10 0.43 -2.28
CA ILE A 273 -29.49 1.70 -1.68
C ILE A 273 -29.22 1.70 -0.16
N ASP A 274 -29.55 0.62 0.54
CA ASP A 274 -29.29 0.49 1.98
C ASP A 274 -27.78 0.50 2.27
N ALA A 275 -27.02 -0.30 1.52
CA ALA A 275 -25.57 -0.36 1.66
C ALA A 275 -24.94 1.01 1.42
N TRP A 276 -25.25 1.66 0.29
CA TRP A 276 -24.73 2.99 -0.01
C TRP A 276 -25.11 4.01 1.08
N ARG A 277 -26.36 4.03 1.53
CA ARG A 277 -26.84 4.96 2.57
C ARG A 277 -26.02 4.83 3.86
N GLU A 278 -25.89 3.60 4.36
CA GLU A 278 -25.14 3.32 5.59
C GLU A 278 -23.67 3.68 5.43
N GLY A 279 -23.08 3.30 4.30
CA GLY A 279 -21.67 3.59 4.00
C GLY A 279 -21.39 5.08 3.90
N ALA A 280 -22.19 5.82 3.13
CA ALA A 280 -22.06 7.26 2.98
C ALA A 280 -22.24 7.98 4.33
N TYR A 281 -23.23 7.59 5.13
CA TYR A 281 -23.45 8.15 6.46
C TYR A 281 -22.24 7.92 7.38
N ASP A 282 -21.74 6.69 7.42
CA ASP A 282 -20.58 6.33 8.22
C ASP A 282 -19.35 7.11 7.80
N ILE A 283 -19.08 7.24 6.49
CA ILE A 283 -17.92 7.99 5.98
C ILE A 283 -17.99 9.46 6.43
N ILE A 284 -19.14 10.11 6.25
CA ILE A 284 -19.25 11.53 6.60
C ILE A 284 -19.22 11.72 8.11
N THR A 285 -19.84 10.83 8.89
CA THR A 285 -19.81 10.88 10.37
C THR A 285 -18.40 10.60 10.91
N GLN A 286 -17.69 9.60 10.36
CA GLN A 286 -16.31 9.31 10.72
C GLN A 286 -15.37 10.46 10.35
N TYR A 287 -15.55 11.06 9.17
CA TYR A 287 -14.76 12.22 8.75
C TYR A 287 -15.00 13.43 9.68
N THR A 288 -16.26 13.76 9.94
CA THR A 288 -16.63 14.89 10.82
C THR A 288 -16.11 14.68 12.24
N THR A 289 -16.25 13.50 12.83
CA THR A 289 -15.75 13.20 14.18
C THR A 289 -14.22 13.22 14.28
N ILE A 290 -13.50 12.66 13.31
CA ILE A 290 -12.03 12.53 13.35
C ILE A 290 -11.31 13.85 13.03
N PHE A 291 -11.88 14.65 12.12
CA PHE A 291 -11.21 15.82 11.54
C PHE A 291 -11.86 17.16 11.90
N LEU A 292 -13.15 17.22 12.26
CA LEU A 292 -13.88 18.49 12.46
C LEU A 292 -14.34 18.72 13.91
N GLU A 293 -14.90 17.72 14.61
CA GLU A 293 -15.41 17.91 15.99
C GLU A 293 -14.31 17.99 17.05
N ARG A 294 -13.14 17.42 16.77
CA ARG A 294 -12.01 17.37 17.71
C ARG A 294 -11.46 18.76 18.08
N SER A 295 -11.79 19.77 17.28
CA SER A 295 -11.41 21.17 17.47
C SER A 295 -12.16 21.87 18.60
N HIS A 296 -13.27 21.29 19.10
CA HIS A 296 -14.10 21.92 20.13
C HIS A 296 -13.96 21.32 21.54
N ALA A 297 -13.34 20.14 21.68
CA ALA A 297 -13.26 19.39 22.94
C ALA A 297 -11.86 19.46 23.61
N GLY A 298 -11.06 20.49 23.30
CA GLY A 298 -9.74 20.69 23.90
C GLY A 298 -9.81 21.52 25.18
N GLY A 299 -9.67 20.86 26.34
CA GLY A 299 -9.29 21.53 27.59
C GLY A 299 -7.92 22.23 27.50
N PRO A 300 -7.49 22.97 28.53
CA PRO A 300 -6.47 24.04 28.45
C PRO A 300 -5.02 23.60 28.12
N LEU A 301 -4.79 22.36 27.70
CA LEU A 301 -3.45 21.77 27.49
C LEU A 301 -3.19 21.31 26.03
N ALA A 302 -4.14 21.49 25.11
CA ALA A 302 -3.93 21.18 23.69
C ALA A 302 -3.39 22.40 22.91
N SER A 303 -2.24 22.93 23.32
CA SER A 303 -1.52 23.99 22.60
C SER A 303 -0.52 23.37 21.61
N THR A 304 -1.02 22.83 20.50
CA THR A 304 -0.28 22.79 19.23
C THR A 304 -1.31 22.85 18.10
N SER A 305 -1.16 23.88 17.27
CA SER A 305 -1.98 24.20 16.11
C SER A 305 -2.15 23.01 15.15
N ALA A 306 -3.18 22.18 15.35
CA ALA A 306 -3.66 21.26 14.30
C ALA A 306 -4.37 22.12 13.25
N ALA A 307 -3.72 22.30 12.11
CA ALA A 307 -4.23 23.10 11.00
C ALA A 307 -5.50 22.42 10.48
N GLN A 308 -6.66 23.06 10.64
CA GLN A 308 -7.93 22.47 10.19
C GLN A 308 -7.80 21.99 8.73
N PRO A 309 -8.21 20.75 8.42
CA PRO A 309 -8.21 20.31 7.04
C PRO A 309 -9.14 21.22 6.24
N ASN A 310 -8.74 21.47 4.99
CA ASN A 310 -9.42 22.41 4.13
C ASN A 310 -10.92 22.05 4.03
N PRO A 311 -11.85 22.99 4.37
CA PRO A 311 -13.29 22.71 4.36
C PRO A 311 -13.80 22.26 2.99
N VAL A 312 -13.06 22.55 1.92
CA VAL A 312 -13.31 22.06 0.56
C VAL A 312 -13.36 20.53 0.51
N ILE A 313 -12.57 19.82 1.33
CA ILE A 313 -12.54 18.34 1.32
C ILE A 313 -13.89 17.77 1.75
N LYS A 314 -14.53 18.34 2.77
CA LYS A 314 -15.90 17.94 3.15
C LYS A 314 -16.90 18.30 2.05
N GLN A 315 -16.74 19.46 1.42
CA GLN A 315 -17.64 19.91 0.35
C GLN A 315 -17.52 19.04 -0.92
N THR A 316 -16.35 18.49 -1.22
CA THR A 316 -16.13 17.59 -2.37
C THR A 316 -16.50 16.13 -2.07
N LEU A 317 -16.51 15.73 -0.79
CA LEU A 317 -16.92 14.39 -0.35
C LEU A 317 -18.39 14.08 -0.68
N LEU A 318 -19.30 15.03 -0.44
CA LEU A 318 -20.73 14.86 -0.74
C LEU A 318 -21.01 14.59 -2.23
N PRO A 319 -20.55 15.43 -3.19
CA PRO A 319 -20.78 15.18 -4.61
C PRO A 319 -20.04 13.94 -5.12
N THR A 320 -18.88 13.56 -4.56
CA THR A 320 -18.23 12.29 -4.92
C THR A 320 -19.03 11.08 -4.48
N LEU A 321 -19.63 11.08 -3.28
CA LEU A 321 -20.53 10.01 -2.85
C LEU A 321 -21.79 9.92 -3.73
N LEU A 322 -22.36 11.05 -4.13
CA LEU A 322 -23.47 11.07 -5.09
C LEU A 322 -23.07 10.55 -6.48
N SER A 323 -21.86 10.89 -6.94
CA SER A 323 -21.33 10.39 -8.21
C SER A 323 -21.17 8.86 -8.23
N LEU A 324 -21.07 8.23 -7.06
CA LEU A 324 -21.04 6.78 -6.92
C LEU A 324 -22.45 6.16 -7.01
N LEU A 325 -23.45 6.80 -6.38
CA LEU A 325 -24.83 6.32 -6.35
C LEU A 325 -25.55 6.41 -7.70
N LEU A 326 -25.37 7.53 -8.42
CA LEU A 326 -26.20 7.86 -9.58
C LEU A 326 -26.04 6.90 -10.78
N PRO A 327 -24.82 6.45 -11.17
CA PRO A 327 -24.66 5.60 -12.35
C PRO A 327 -25.36 4.23 -12.23
N PRO A 328 -25.23 3.46 -11.13
CA PRO A 328 -25.96 2.21 -10.96
C PRO A 328 -27.48 2.42 -10.96
N LEU A 329 -27.97 3.49 -10.32
CA LEU A 329 -29.39 3.82 -10.37
C LEU A 329 -29.86 4.08 -11.81
N ARG A 330 -29.13 4.88 -12.60
CA ARG A 330 -29.50 5.15 -14.01
C ARG A 330 -29.57 3.87 -14.86
N THR A 331 -28.66 2.93 -14.65
CA THR A 331 -28.59 1.70 -15.44
C THR A 331 -29.68 0.69 -15.07
N HIS A 332 -29.97 0.55 -13.77
CA HIS A 332 -30.82 -0.53 -13.26
C HIS A 332 -32.26 -0.10 -12.97
N LEU A 333 -32.52 1.18 -12.70
CA LEU A 333 -33.86 1.66 -12.33
C LEU A 333 -34.89 1.42 -13.45
N GLY A 334 -34.53 1.70 -14.71
CA GLY A 334 -35.40 1.42 -15.85
C GLY A 334 -35.66 -0.08 -16.11
N ARG A 335 -34.88 -0.98 -15.51
CA ARG A 335 -35.10 -2.45 -15.56
C ARG A 335 -35.95 -2.96 -14.40
N ALA A 336 -36.05 -2.19 -13.30
CA ALA A 336 -36.87 -2.54 -12.14
C ALA A 336 -38.36 -2.21 -12.30
N TYR A 337 -38.75 -1.52 -13.38
CA TYR A 337 -40.15 -1.28 -13.72
C TYR A 337 -40.90 -2.62 -13.87
N PRO A 338 -42.10 -2.80 -13.26
CA PRO A 338 -42.95 -1.78 -12.63
C PRO A 338 -42.77 -1.61 -11.11
N HIS A 339 -41.82 -2.29 -10.47
CA HIS A 339 -41.63 -2.29 -9.01
C HIS A 339 -40.88 -1.06 -8.47
N LEU A 340 -41.20 0.13 -9.00
CA LEU A 340 -40.51 1.38 -8.66
C LEU A 340 -41.03 2.04 -7.38
N ALA A 341 -42.28 1.83 -6.97
CA ALA A 341 -42.87 2.49 -5.79
C ALA A 341 -42.14 2.19 -4.46
N PRO A 342 -41.73 0.93 -4.17
CA PRO A 342 -40.93 0.66 -2.98
C PRO A 342 -39.53 1.28 -3.06
N LEU A 343 -38.94 1.31 -4.25
CA LEU A 343 -37.60 1.88 -4.49
C LEU A 343 -37.62 3.41 -4.34
N SER A 344 -38.66 4.09 -4.84
CA SER A 344 -38.81 5.54 -4.70
C SER A 344 -38.95 5.94 -3.24
N THR A 345 -39.74 5.19 -2.46
CA THR A 345 -39.91 5.40 -1.02
C THR A 345 -38.57 5.24 -0.29
N GLN A 346 -37.81 4.20 -0.62
CA GLN A 346 -36.50 3.94 -0.02
C GLN A 346 -35.46 5.01 -0.40
N LEU A 347 -35.44 5.46 -1.65
CA LEU A 347 -34.58 6.55 -2.12
C LEU A 347 -34.95 7.88 -1.47
N ALA A 348 -36.24 8.17 -1.29
CA ALA A 348 -36.70 9.36 -0.57
C ALA A 348 -36.27 9.33 0.90
N TYR A 349 -36.42 8.18 1.58
CA TYR A 349 -35.91 7.99 2.93
C TYR A 349 -34.38 8.17 2.98
N CYS A 350 -33.66 7.60 2.03
CA CYS A 350 -32.22 7.76 1.90
C CYS A 350 -31.82 9.24 1.77
N SER A 351 -32.45 10.00 0.87
CA SER A 351 -32.19 11.43 0.70
C SER A 351 -32.54 12.24 1.95
N SER A 352 -33.64 11.92 2.64
CA SER A 352 -34.01 12.57 3.90
C SER A 352 -32.98 12.31 5.02
N ALA A 353 -32.47 11.06 5.11
CA ALA A 353 -31.41 10.72 6.05
C ALA A 353 -30.11 11.48 5.75
N MET A 354 -29.74 11.61 4.47
CA MET A 354 -28.55 12.34 4.04
C MET A 354 -28.69 13.87 4.13
N ALA A 355 -29.91 14.41 4.07
CA ALA A 355 -30.17 15.84 4.21
C ALA A 355 -29.70 16.38 5.58
N ARG A 356 -29.76 15.56 6.64
CA ARG A 356 -29.21 15.89 7.97
C ARG A 356 -27.71 16.18 7.96
N VAL A 357 -27.00 15.62 6.98
CA VAL A 357 -25.56 15.75 6.80
C VAL A 357 -25.22 16.79 5.70
N GLY A 358 -26.23 17.52 5.21
CA GLY A 358 -26.08 18.56 4.20
C GLY A 358 -26.18 18.08 2.75
N MET A 359 -26.68 16.85 2.52
CA MET A 359 -26.82 16.27 1.17
C MET A 359 -28.28 15.95 0.86
N ASP A 360 -28.97 16.83 0.14
CA ASP A 360 -30.32 16.59 -0.37
C ASP A 360 -30.30 16.43 -1.90
N PHE A 361 -30.77 15.27 -2.38
CA PHE A 361 -30.80 14.93 -3.80
C PHE A 361 -32.19 14.51 -4.29
N ARG A 362 -33.27 14.85 -3.55
CA ARG A 362 -34.66 14.53 -3.94
C ARG A 362 -35.04 15.04 -5.33
N ALA A 363 -34.58 16.23 -5.71
CA ALA A 363 -34.84 16.80 -7.03
C ALA A 363 -34.24 15.95 -8.17
N LEU A 364 -33.07 15.34 -7.94
CA LEU A 364 -32.44 14.43 -8.89
C LEU A 364 -33.19 13.10 -8.98
N LEU A 365 -33.67 12.59 -7.84
CA LEU A 365 -34.44 11.35 -7.77
C LEU A 365 -35.76 11.47 -8.55
N SER A 366 -36.48 12.58 -8.43
CA SER A 366 -37.74 12.80 -9.17
C SER A 366 -37.54 12.59 -10.67
N ARG A 367 -36.53 13.25 -11.26
CA ARG A 367 -36.22 13.13 -12.68
C ARG A 367 -35.87 11.70 -13.10
N LEU A 368 -35.05 11.00 -12.31
CA LEU A 368 -34.64 9.63 -12.61
C LEU A 368 -35.81 8.65 -12.56
N ILE A 369 -36.68 8.78 -11.57
CA ILE A 369 -37.86 7.92 -11.41
C ILE A 369 -38.84 8.18 -12.55
N THR A 370 -39.11 9.45 -12.86
CA THR A 370 -39.96 9.84 -14.00
C THR A 370 -39.45 9.26 -15.31
N GLN A 371 -38.13 9.37 -15.59
CA GLN A 371 -37.52 8.77 -16.77
C GLN A 371 -37.67 7.23 -16.78
N ALA A 372 -37.42 6.57 -15.65
CA ALA A 372 -37.56 5.11 -15.56
C ALA A 372 -39.01 4.63 -15.78
N VAL A 373 -40.01 5.40 -15.33
CA VAL A 373 -41.44 5.12 -15.58
C VAL A 373 -41.75 5.26 -17.06
N VAL A 374 -41.34 6.36 -17.71
CA VAL A 374 -41.59 6.61 -19.14
C VAL A 374 -40.89 5.55 -20.01
N ASP A 375 -39.63 5.23 -19.72
CA ASP A 375 -38.86 4.22 -20.45
C ASP A 375 -39.44 2.81 -20.25
N GLY A 376 -39.84 2.47 -19.03
CA GLY A 376 -40.47 1.21 -18.69
C GLY A 376 -41.82 1.03 -19.39
N PHE A 377 -42.66 2.07 -19.37
CA PHE A 377 -43.94 2.09 -20.07
C PHE A 377 -43.77 2.01 -21.59
N THR A 378 -42.85 2.78 -22.16
CA THR A 378 -42.54 2.73 -23.60
C THR A 378 -42.07 1.33 -24.02
N ARG A 379 -41.27 0.66 -23.19
CA ARG A 379 -40.85 -0.73 -23.43
C ARG A 379 -42.02 -1.70 -23.38
N ASP A 380 -42.93 -1.53 -22.43
CA ASP A 380 -44.13 -2.35 -22.32
C ASP A 380 -45.06 -2.19 -23.53
N LEU A 381 -45.22 -0.98 -24.06
CA LEU A 381 -45.98 -0.73 -25.29
C LEU A 381 -45.34 -1.44 -26.49
N ARG A 382 -44.02 -1.35 -26.62
CA ARG A 382 -43.27 -2.04 -27.69
C ARG A 382 -43.38 -3.56 -27.60
N MET A 383 -43.32 -4.11 -26.40
CA MET A 383 -43.31 -5.57 -26.17
C MET A 383 -44.71 -6.19 -26.09
N GLY A 384 -45.72 -5.39 -25.76
CA GLY A 384 -47.12 -5.78 -25.68
C GLY A 384 -47.88 -5.42 -26.96
N PRO A 385 -48.63 -4.30 -27.00
CA PRO A 385 -49.51 -3.95 -28.11
C PRO A 385 -48.79 -3.91 -29.46
N ASP A 386 -47.65 -3.23 -29.58
CA ASP A 386 -46.96 -3.10 -30.87
C ASP A 386 -46.54 -4.48 -31.43
N ARG A 387 -46.01 -5.35 -30.58
CA ARG A 387 -45.55 -6.69 -30.98
C ARG A 387 -46.70 -7.64 -31.25
N GLU A 388 -47.70 -7.68 -30.37
CA GLU A 388 -48.91 -8.51 -30.53
C GLU A 388 -49.65 -8.11 -31.82
N TRP A 389 -49.76 -6.81 -32.09
CA TRP A 389 -50.36 -6.26 -33.31
C TRP A 389 -49.56 -6.65 -34.56
N ASN A 390 -48.24 -6.41 -34.57
CA ASN A 390 -47.37 -6.77 -35.69
C ASN A 390 -47.38 -8.27 -36.01
N VAL A 391 -47.39 -9.13 -34.98
CA VAL A 391 -47.51 -10.59 -35.16
C VAL A 391 -48.87 -10.97 -35.74
N THR A 392 -49.94 -10.29 -35.34
CA THR A 392 -51.28 -10.54 -35.88
C THR A 392 -51.36 -10.07 -37.33
N LEU A 393 -50.90 -8.85 -37.61
CA LEU A 393 -50.93 -8.27 -38.95
C LEU A 393 -50.08 -9.06 -39.94
N SER A 394 -48.84 -9.43 -39.58
CA SER A 394 -47.96 -10.22 -40.45
C SER A 394 -48.53 -11.59 -40.83
N LYS A 395 -49.28 -12.24 -39.94
CA LYS A 395 -49.97 -13.51 -40.24
C LYS A 395 -51.03 -13.36 -41.33
N TYR A 396 -51.75 -12.24 -41.36
CA TYR A 396 -52.87 -12.02 -42.27
C TYR A 396 -52.53 -11.14 -43.49
N ALA A 397 -51.44 -10.35 -43.42
CA ALA A 397 -50.98 -9.44 -44.47
C ALA A 397 -49.86 -10.02 -45.36
N SER A 398 -48.94 -10.85 -44.85
CA SER A 398 -47.75 -11.32 -45.60
C SER A 398 -47.90 -12.69 -46.29
N SER A 399 -49.12 -13.17 -46.54
CA SER A 399 -49.32 -14.44 -47.25
C SER A 399 -48.96 -14.29 -48.74
N LYS A 400 -47.96 -15.06 -49.21
CA LYS A 400 -47.29 -14.96 -50.52
C LYS A 400 -48.19 -14.91 -51.77
N ASN A 401 -49.49 -15.22 -51.68
CA ASN A 401 -50.38 -15.25 -52.84
C ASN A 401 -51.67 -14.39 -52.74
N LYS A 402 -52.02 -13.83 -51.57
CA LYS A 402 -53.10 -12.82 -51.39
C LYS A 402 -53.22 -12.44 -49.91
N SER A 403 -53.36 -11.15 -49.58
CA SER A 403 -53.75 -10.71 -48.23
C SER A 403 -55.08 -11.36 -47.83
N ALA A 404 -55.20 -11.83 -46.59
CA ALA A 404 -56.44 -12.43 -46.09
C ALA A 404 -57.56 -11.38 -46.12
N ALA A 405 -58.78 -11.81 -46.46
CA ALA A 405 -59.92 -10.90 -46.53
C ALA A 405 -60.27 -10.33 -45.13
N PRO A 406 -60.59 -9.03 -45.00
CA PRO A 406 -60.94 -8.38 -43.73
C PRO A 406 -61.98 -9.15 -42.89
N SER A 407 -63.01 -9.70 -43.52
CA SER A 407 -64.05 -10.52 -42.89
C SER A 407 -63.55 -11.77 -42.16
N THR A 408 -62.36 -12.28 -42.50
CA THR A 408 -61.82 -13.53 -41.92
C THR A 408 -61.17 -13.34 -40.55
N TRP A 409 -60.76 -12.11 -40.20
CA TRP A 409 -59.98 -11.88 -38.97
C TRP A 409 -60.30 -10.57 -38.25
N LEU A 410 -60.81 -9.53 -38.94
CA LEU A 410 -61.09 -8.23 -38.32
C LEU A 410 -62.45 -8.15 -37.61
N VAL A 411 -63.40 -9.00 -37.98
CA VAL A 411 -64.77 -8.98 -37.42
C VAL A 411 -65.12 -10.32 -36.80
N SER A 412 -65.86 -10.29 -35.69
CA SER A 412 -66.40 -11.49 -35.09
C SER A 412 -67.56 -12.05 -35.92
N ALA A 413 -67.52 -13.34 -36.28
CA ALA A 413 -68.61 -14.01 -36.99
C ALA A 413 -69.93 -14.09 -36.18
N VAL A 414 -69.89 -13.75 -34.89
CA VAL A 414 -71.01 -13.92 -33.95
C VAL A 414 -71.81 -12.61 -33.74
N GLN A 415 -71.21 -11.44 -33.98
CA GLN A 415 -71.85 -10.15 -33.71
C GLN A 415 -72.15 -9.39 -35.01
N PRO A 416 -73.31 -8.71 -35.12
CA PRO A 416 -73.63 -7.90 -36.29
C PRO A 416 -72.66 -6.71 -36.39
N LEU A 417 -72.28 -6.34 -37.61
CA LEU A 417 -71.40 -5.21 -37.86
C LEU A 417 -72.09 -3.90 -37.41
N PRO A 418 -71.51 -3.12 -36.49
CA PRO A 418 -72.09 -1.85 -36.06
C PRO A 418 -72.05 -0.83 -37.20
N SER A 419 -73.08 0.03 -37.28
CA SER A 419 -73.14 1.15 -38.23
C SER A 419 -72.04 2.19 -37.96
N LEU A 420 -71.54 2.83 -39.00
CA LEU A 420 -70.51 3.89 -38.87
C LEU A 420 -70.94 5.05 -37.97
N SER A 421 -72.24 5.34 -37.89
CA SER A 421 -72.82 6.38 -37.04
C SER A 421 -72.83 6.04 -35.54
N THR A 422 -72.76 4.76 -35.17
CA THR A 422 -72.72 4.31 -33.76
C THR A 422 -71.29 4.16 -33.23
N LEU A 423 -70.28 4.21 -34.09
CA LEU A 423 -68.86 4.12 -33.74
C LEU A 423 -68.31 5.48 -33.31
N VAL A 424 -68.79 5.99 -32.18
CA VAL A 424 -68.34 7.24 -31.57
C VAL A 424 -68.06 7.01 -30.09
N ALA A 425 -66.96 7.56 -29.57
CA ALA A 425 -66.62 7.50 -28.16
C ALA A 425 -67.73 8.11 -27.29
N GLN A 426 -68.26 7.31 -26.35
CA GLN A 426 -69.27 7.77 -25.39
C GLN A 426 -68.59 8.46 -24.21
N SER A 427 -68.83 9.76 -24.05
CA SER A 427 -68.26 10.59 -22.98
C SER A 427 -68.90 10.35 -21.60
N SER A 428 -70.06 9.67 -21.53
CA SER A 428 -70.77 9.38 -20.27
C SER A 428 -70.26 8.14 -19.52
N ALA A 429 -69.56 7.22 -20.20
CA ALA A 429 -69.06 5.99 -19.58
C ALA A 429 -67.82 6.28 -18.69
N PRO A 430 -67.58 5.51 -17.62
CA PRO A 430 -66.39 5.67 -16.78
C PRO A 430 -65.10 5.37 -17.57
N ALA A 431 -64.04 6.17 -17.38
CA ALA A 431 -62.77 6.06 -18.10
C ALA A 431 -62.01 4.72 -17.91
N HIS A 432 -62.43 3.88 -16.95
CA HIS A 432 -61.82 2.58 -16.65
C HIS A 432 -62.57 1.39 -17.27
N VAL A 433 -63.74 1.62 -17.89
CA VAL A 433 -64.58 0.56 -18.48
C VAL A 433 -64.35 0.53 -19.99
N PRO A 434 -63.82 -0.58 -20.55
CA PRO A 434 -63.62 -0.71 -22.00
C PRO A 434 -64.94 -0.61 -22.79
N PRO A 435 -64.94 0.06 -23.96
CA PRO A 435 -66.13 0.14 -24.80
C PRO A 435 -66.56 -1.24 -25.36
N GLU A 436 -67.83 -1.62 -25.16
CA GLU A 436 -68.39 -2.88 -25.69
C GLU A 436 -68.39 -2.94 -27.22
N LEU A 437 -68.41 -1.78 -27.90
CA LEU A 437 -68.34 -1.66 -29.36
C LEU A 437 -67.06 -2.29 -29.96
N LEU A 438 -66.00 -2.47 -29.17
CA LEU A 438 -64.77 -3.09 -29.65
C LEU A 438 -64.83 -4.63 -29.64
N THR A 439 -65.83 -5.24 -29.00
CA THR A 439 -65.96 -6.71 -29.01
C THR A 439 -66.31 -7.27 -30.38
N SER A 440 -66.96 -6.47 -31.24
CA SER A 440 -67.24 -6.85 -32.62
C SER A 440 -65.97 -6.91 -33.47
N PHE A 441 -64.86 -6.35 -32.98
CA PHE A 441 -63.56 -6.31 -33.64
C PHE A 441 -62.46 -6.99 -32.78
N PRO A 442 -62.36 -8.33 -32.81
CA PRO A 442 -61.48 -9.08 -31.91
C PRO A 442 -60.00 -8.62 -31.88
N PRO A 443 -59.34 -8.29 -33.01
CA PRO A 443 -57.96 -7.83 -32.99
C PRO A 443 -57.77 -6.49 -32.26
N LEU A 444 -58.73 -5.57 -32.41
CA LEU A 444 -58.71 -4.29 -31.69
C LEU A 444 -58.98 -4.48 -30.20
N ALA A 445 -59.89 -5.38 -29.82
CA ALA A 445 -60.13 -5.71 -28.42
C ALA A 445 -58.90 -6.35 -27.74
N ILE A 446 -58.19 -7.24 -28.43
CA ILE A 446 -56.95 -7.85 -27.93
C ILE A 446 -55.87 -6.78 -27.74
N SER A 447 -55.70 -5.90 -28.73
CA SER A 447 -54.77 -4.77 -28.66
C SER A 447 -55.11 -3.82 -27.51
N LEU A 448 -56.39 -3.46 -27.35
CA LEU A 448 -56.88 -2.65 -26.24
C LEU A 448 -56.52 -3.27 -24.89
N ASN A 449 -56.76 -4.57 -24.72
CA ASN A 449 -56.39 -5.28 -23.50
C ASN A 449 -54.88 -5.26 -23.25
N ALA A 450 -54.04 -5.22 -24.29
CA ALA A 450 -52.59 -5.06 -24.15
C ALA A 450 -52.22 -3.65 -23.65
N TYR A 451 -52.85 -2.60 -24.18
CA TYR A 451 -52.69 -1.23 -23.67
C TYR A 451 -53.15 -1.11 -22.21
N LEU A 452 -54.31 -1.68 -21.85
CA LEU A 452 -54.81 -1.68 -20.48
C LEU A 452 -53.90 -2.45 -19.52
N ARG A 453 -53.32 -3.57 -19.96
CA ARG A 453 -52.28 -4.30 -19.19
C ARG A 453 -51.06 -3.41 -18.91
N ALA A 454 -50.61 -2.62 -19.87
CA ALA A 454 -49.50 -1.67 -19.70
C ALA A 454 -49.87 -0.52 -18.75
N LEU A 455 -51.07 0.06 -18.90
CA LEU A 455 -51.56 1.13 -18.02
C LEU A 455 -51.75 0.67 -16.57
N ASN A 456 -52.22 -0.56 -16.36
CA ASN A 456 -52.39 -1.13 -15.02
C ASN A 456 -51.07 -1.24 -14.24
N LYS A 457 -49.92 -1.33 -14.92
CA LYS A 457 -48.60 -1.35 -14.27
C LYS A 457 -48.17 0.03 -13.73
N LEU A 458 -48.76 1.11 -14.22
CA LEU A 458 -48.52 2.48 -13.71
C LEU A 458 -49.28 2.76 -12.40
N ARG A 459 -50.25 1.92 -12.03
CA ARG A 459 -51.15 2.12 -10.89
C ARG A 459 -50.44 2.40 -9.57
N LEU A 460 -49.29 1.76 -9.33
CA LEU A 460 -48.56 1.90 -8.07
C LEU A 460 -47.69 3.16 -8.00
N LEU A 461 -47.31 3.71 -9.15
CA LEU A 461 -46.46 4.90 -9.23
C LEU A 461 -46.64 5.60 -10.59
N ALA A 462 -47.35 6.72 -10.57
CA ALA A 462 -47.53 7.59 -11.72
C ALA A 462 -47.15 9.03 -11.33
N PRO A 463 -45.87 9.43 -11.50
CA PRO A 463 -45.44 10.81 -11.24
C PRO A 463 -46.13 11.78 -12.21
N PHE A 464 -46.60 12.94 -11.73
CA PHE A 464 -47.25 13.94 -12.58
C PHE A 464 -46.32 14.45 -13.71
N ASP A 465 -45.01 14.56 -13.43
CA ASP A 465 -44.00 14.93 -14.43
C ASP A 465 -43.88 13.90 -15.58
N ALA A 466 -44.41 12.68 -15.41
CA ALA A 466 -44.40 11.64 -16.42
C ALA A 466 -45.56 11.73 -17.43
N VAL A 467 -46.58 12.56 -17.17
CA VAL A 467 -47.81 12.66 -17.99
C VAL A 467 -47.48 12.80 -19.48
N ASN A 468 -46.64 13.78 -19.83
CA ASN A 468 -46.32 14.09 -21.22
C ASN A 468 -45.54 12.96 -21.89
N GLY A 469 -44.61 12.33 -21.15
CA GLY A 469 -43.85 11.19 -21.65
C GLY A 469 -44.71 9.95 -21.88
N VAL A 470 -45.66 9.68 -20.97
CA VAL A 470 -46.61 8.57 -21.08
C VAL A 470 -47.59 8.78 -22.24
N ILE A 471 -48.13 10.01 -22.39
CA ILE A 471 -49.01 10.36 -23.52
C ILE A 471 -48.25 10.22 -24.83
N SER A 472 -47.07 10.84 -24.95
CA SER A 472 -46.25 10.76 -26.17
C SER A 472 -45.90 9.31 -26.55
N ALA A 473 -45.57 8.47 -25.57
CA ALA A 473 -45.29 7.05 -25.80
C ALA A 473 -46.55 6.29 -26.28
N LEU A 474 -47.70 6.56 -25.68
CA LEU A 474 -48.98 5.98 -26.10
C LEU A 474 -49.34 6.43 -27.52
N GLU A 475 -49.23 7.72 -27.81
CA GLU A 475 -49.55 8.28 -29.13
C GLU A 475 -48.61 7.75 -30.21
N SER A 476 -47.32 7.57 -29.92
CA SER A 476 -46.36 6.96 -30.83
C SER A 476 -46.65 5.48 -31.11
N SER A 477 -47.13 4.73 -30.12
CA SER A 477 -47.55 3.34 -30.31
C SER A 477 -48.84 3.27 -31.14
N LEU A 478 -49.84 4.09 -30.79
CA LEU A 478 -51.08 4.19 -31.55
C LEU A 478 -50.81 4.62 -33.00
N SER A 479 -49.98 5.64 -33.23
CA SER A 479 -49.70 6.10 -34.60
C SER A 479 -49.09 4.99 -35.47
N LYS A 480 -48.24 4.13 -34.91
CA LYS A 480 -47.73 2.93 -35.62
C LYS A 480 -48.84 1.95 -35.93
N THR A 481 -49.62 1.53 -34.92
CA THR A 481 -50.71 0.56 -35.14
C THR A 481 -51.74 1.05 -36.15
N GLY A 482 -52.11 2.34 -36.09
CA GLY A 482 -53.04 2.97 -37.03
C GLY A 482 -52.47 3.13 -38.44
N GLN A 483 -51.18 3.43 -38.57
CA GLN A 483 -50.52 3.52 -39.87
C GLN A 483 -50.37 2.14 -40.52
N GLU A 484 -50.00 1.11 -39.75
CA GLU A 484 -49.91 -0.28 -40.19
C GLU A 484 -51.28 -0.84 -40.62
N LEU A 485 -52.35 -0.51 -39.88
CA LEU A 485 -53.72 -0.84 -40.25
C LEU A 485 -54.14 -0.13 -41.56
N PHE A 486 -53.76 1.13 -41.72
CA PHE A 486 -54.10 1.93 -42.91
C PHE A 486 -53.38 1.39 -44.16
N THR A 487 -52.10 1.03 -44.04
CA THR A 487 -51.36 0.40 -45.15
C THR A 487 -52.00 -0.92 -45.56
N TYR A 488 -52.42 -1.74 -44.59
CA TYR A 488 -53.15 -2.99 -44.89
C TYR A 488 -54.48 -2.71 -45.59
N ALA A 489 -55.24 -1.69 -45.17
CA ALA A 489 -56.50 -1.32 -45.80
C ALA A 489 -56.31 -0.87 -47.26
N MET A 490 -55.23 -0.14 -47.58
CA MET A 490 -54.92 0.30 -48.94
C MET A 490 -54.40 -0.82 -49.85
N GLU A 491 -53.65 -1.78 -49.30
CA GLU A 491 -53.12 -2.93 -50.05
C GLU A 491 -54.15 -4.04 -50.26
N CYS A 492 -55.19 -4.09 -49.43
CA CYS A 492 -56.31 -5.02 -49.61
C CYS A 492 -57.17 -4.60 -50.80
N GLY A 493 -56.95 -5.23 -51.97
CA GLY A 493 -57.85 -5.14 -53.13
C GLY A 493 -59.20 -5.81 -52.85
N ALA A 494 -60.07 -5.13 -52.11
CA ALA A 494 -61.26 -5.69 -51.49
C ALA A 494 -62.56 -5.38 -52.27
N SER A 495 -63.56 -6.25 -52.15
CA SER A 495 -64.93 -6.05 -52.67
C SER A 495 -65.69 -5.02 -51.81
N ASP A 496 -66.75 -4.39 -52.32
CA ASP A 496 -67.55 -3.37 -51.60
C ASP A 496 -67.91 -3.78 -50.15
N LYS A 497 -68.28 -5.04 -49.91
CA LYS A 497 -68.59 -5.56 -48.57
C LYS A 497 -67.39 -5.60 -47.62
N GLU A 498 -66.21 -5.87 -48.15
CA GLU A 498 -64.95 -5.90 -47.39
C GLU A 498 -64.43 -4.48 -47.13
N LEU A 499 -64.71 -3.54 -48.04
CA LEU A 499 -64.44 -2.11 -47.83
C LEU A 499 -65.29 -1.54 -46.69
N ASP A 500 -66.57 -1.92 -46.61
CA ASP A 500 -67.44 -1.51 -45.49
C ASP A 500 -66.96 -2.04 -44.14
N ILE A 501 -66.43 -3.27 -44.11
CA ILE A 501 -65.79 -3.84 -42.91
C ILE A 501 -64.53 -3.05 -42.53
N LEU A 502 -63.67 -2.72 -43.49
CA LEU A 502 -62.46 -1.92 -43.24
C LEU A 502 -62.80 -0.50 -42.76
N ARG A 503 -63.86 0.11 -43.29
CA ARG A 503 -64.38 1.41 -42.80
C ARG A 503 -64.88 1.30 -41.36
N ALA A 504 -65.64 0.25 -41.02
CA ALA A 504 -66.11 0.04 -39.66
C ALA A 504 -64.96 -0.19 -38.67
N VAL A 505 -63.93 -0.95 -39.06
CA VAL A 505 -62.73 -1.18 -38.23
C VAL A 505 -61.92 0.12 -38.07
N GLY A 506 -61.73 0.88 -39.15
CA GLY A 506 -61.06 2.18 -39.12
C GLY A 506 -61.77 3.19 -38.23
N ALA A 507 -63.10 3.26 -38.31
CA ALA A 507 -63.92 4.09 -37.43
C ALA A 507 -63.84 3.62 -35.97
N ALA A 508 -63.88 2.31 -35.70
CA ALA A 508 -63.72 1.76 -34.35
C ALA A 508 -62.34 2.08 -33.75
N TYR A 509 -61.29 2.04 -34.57
CA TYR A 509 -59.94 2.44 -34.16
C TYR A 509 -59.87 3.95 -33.87
N ALA A 510 -60.21 4.80 -34.84
CA ALA A 510 -60.01 6.25 -34.78
C ALA A 510 -60.98 6.97 -33.83
N ARG A 511 -62.26 6.56 -33.82
CA ARG A 511 -63.34 7.27 -33.10
C ARG A 511 -63.70 6.65 -31.75
N VAL A 512 -63.29 5.41 -31.47
CA VAL A 512 -63.62 4.71 -30.22
C VAL A 512 -62.36 4.35 -29.42
N MET A 513 -61.42 3.59 -30.00
CA MET A 513 -60.25 3.09 -29.27
C MET A 513 -59.26 4.19 -28.88
N VAL A 514 -58.88 5.06 -29.83
CA VAL A 514 -57.90 6.15 -29.58
C VAL A 514 -58.41 7.16 -28.55
N PRO A 515 -59.65 7.70 -28.66
CA PRO A 515 -60.18 8.63 -27.65
C PRO A 515 -60.35 7.99 -26.28
N PHE A 516 -60.74 6.71 -26.24
CA PHE A 516 -60.83 5.96 -24.98
C PHE A 516 -59.47 5.84 -24.28
N LEU A 517 -58.41 5.47 -25.01
CA LEU A 517 -57.07 5.32 -24.43
C LEU A 517 -56.46 6.67 -23.98
N ARG A 518 -56.66 7.75 -24.73
CA ARG A 518 -56.29 9.11 -24.28
C ARG A 518 -56.98 9.46 -22.97
N ARG A 519 -58.29 9.21 -22.88
CA ARG A 519 -59.09 9.43 -21.67
C ARG A 519 -58.64 8.54 -20.50
N ALA A 520 -58.33 7.27 -20.77
CA ALA A 520 -57.87 6.33 -19.75
C ALA A 520 -56.54 6.77 -19.11
N VAL A 521 -55.64 7.39 -19.86
CA VAL A 521 -54.40 7.98 -19.30
C VAL A 521 -54.71 9.22 -18.47
N VAL A 522 -55.41 10.20 -19.04
CA VAL A 522 -55.61 11.52 -18.42
C VAL A 522 -56.52 11.46 -17.20
N GLU A 523 -57.70 10.85 -17.34
CA GLU A 523 -58.68 10.72 -16.25
C GLU A 523 -58.40 9.49 -15.37
N GLY A 524 -58.03 8.36 -15.98
CA GLY A 524 -57.89 7.09 -15.26
C GLY A 524 -56.59 6.96 -14.46
N VAL A 525 -55.44 7.30 -15.07
CA VAL A 525 -54.12 7.16 -14.43
C VAL A 525 -53.74 8.41 -13.64
N PHE A 526 -53.95 9.60 -14.20
CA PHE A 526 -53.49 10.86 -13.61
C PHE A 526 -54.59 11.70 -12.94
N GLY A 527 -55.86 11.33 -13.10
CA GLY A 527 -56.98 11.98 -12.40
C GLY A 527 -57.20 13.45 -12.76
N VAL A 528 -56.77 13.89 -13.95
CA VAL A 528 -56.95 15.28 -14.39
C VAL A 528 -58.42 15.49 -14.80
N PRO A 529 -59.16 16.41 -14.15
CA PRO A 529 -60.59 16.59 -14.42
C PRO A 529 -60.82 17.23 -15.79
N ASN A 530 -61.73 16.61 -16.55
CA ASN A 530 -62.05 16.97 -17.92
C ASN A 530 -63.02 18.18 -17.94
N THR A 531 -62.53 19.41 -17.92
CA THR A 531 -63.36 20.59 -18.17
C THR A 531 -63.61 20.73 -19.65
N SER A 532 -64.59 19.99 -20.19
CA SER A 532 -65.03 20.02 -21.59
C SER A 532 -64.05 19.36 -22.57
N GLN A 533 -64.58 18.50 -23.44
CA GLN A 533 -63.85 17.75 -24.48
C GLN A 533 -62.93 18.62 -25.36
N ALA A 534 -63.30 19.90 -25.58
CA ALA A 534 -62.50 20.88 -26.31
C ALA A 534 -61.30 21.43 -25.52
N ASP A 535 -61.32 21.35 -24.19
CA ASP A 535 -60.25 21.80 -23.30
C ASP A 535 -59.34 20.64 -22.87
N GLY A 536 -59.86 19.40 -22.82
CA GLY A 536 -59.04 18.18 -22.66
C GLY A 536 -58.12 17.92 -23.85
N ASP A 537 -58.62 18.06 -25.08
CA ASP A 537 -57.77 18.08 -26.27
C ASP A 537 -56.81 19.28 -26.25
N LYS A 538 -57.25 20.49 -25.87
CA LYS A 538 -56.31 21.62 -25.69
C LYS A 538 -55.28 21.39 -24.59
N MET A 539 -55.58 20.67 -23.50
CA MET A 539 -54.64 20.38 -22.42
C MET A 539 -53.63 19.34 -22.88
N ILE A 540 -54.07 18.30 -23.58
CA ILE A 540 -53.18 17.33 -24.25
C ILE A 540 -52.33 18.04 -25.33
N HIS A 541 -52.90 18.96 -26.11
CA HIS A 541 -52.21 19.74 -27.14
C HIS A 541 -51.26 20.83 -26.59
N THR A 542 -51.56 21.42 -25.43
CA THR A 542 -50.65 22.37 -24.74
C THR A 542 -49.55 21.63 -23.97
N MET A 543 -49.80 20.39 -23.55
CA MET A 543 -48.87 19.53 -22.83
C MET A 543 -48.00 18.64 -23.75
N SER A 544 -48.43 18.36 -25.00
CA SER A 544 -47.67 17.53 -25.96
C SER A 544 -46.59 18.29 -26.75
N GLY A 545 -46.44 19.60 -26.58
CA GLY A 545 -45.56 20.40 -27.41
C GLY A 545 -46.10 20.60 -28.84
N SER A 546 -45.59 21.64 -29.50
CA SER A 546 -46.01 22.27 -30.75
C SER A 546 -46.75 21.38 -31.78
N ARG A 547 -47.86 21.95 -32.25
CA ARG A 547 -48.91 21.46 -33.16
C ARG A 547 -48.49 20.89 -34.53
N GLU A 548 -47.20 20.83 -34.86
CA GLU A 548 -46.75 20.67 -36.25
C GLU A 548 -46.23 19.26 -36.61
N ASP A 549 -45.95 18.38 -35.64
CA ASP A 549 -45.37 17.04 -35.90
C ASP A 549 -46.07 15.86 -35.18
N ASN A 550 -47.36 15.98 -34.80
CA ASN A 550 -48.07 14.87 -34.15
C ASN A 550 -48.45 13.78 -35.16
N ALA A 551 -47.58 12.76 -35.29
CA ALA A 551 -47.77 11.62 -36.19
C ALA A 551 -49.11 10.90 -36.02
N LEU A 552 -49.66 10.81 -34.80
CA LEU A 552 -50.98 10.22 -34.56
C LEU A 552 -52.10 11.05 -35.21
N GLU A 553 -52.02 12.38 -35.13
CA GLU A 553 -53.04 13.27 -35.69
C GLU A 553 -53.07 13.18 -37.22
N ILE A 554 -51.90 13.07 -37.85
CA ILE A 554 -51.77 12.81 -39.29
C ILE A 554 -52.44 11.48 -39.67
N VAL A 555 -52.22 10.43 -38.88
CA VAL A 555 -52.83 9.12 -39.12
C VAL A 555 -54.35 9.20 -38.94
N LEU A 556 -54.84 9.86 -37.91
CA LEU A 556 -56.28 10.06 -37.68
C LEU A 556 -56.94 10.86 -38.80
N GLN A 557 -56.29 11.93 -39.29
CA GLN A 557 -56.78 12.69 -40.43
C GLN A 557 -56.84 11.86 -41.72
N LYS A 558 -55.84 11.00 -41.97
CA LYS A 558 -55.88 10.06 -43.11
C LYS A 558 -57.07 9.10 -43.00
N TRP A 559 -57.34 8.57 -41.81
CA TRP A 559 -58.49 7.72 -41.56
C TRP A 559 -59.81 8.47 -41.75
N GLU A 560 -59.95 9.67 -41.20
CA GLU A 560 -61.17 10.48 -41.35
C GLU A 560 -61.43 10.90 -42.80
N ASN A 561 -60.40 11.29 -43.56
CA ASN A 561 -60.53 11.59 -44.98
C ASN A 561 -60.99 10.35 -45.78
N TRP A 562 -60.39 9.19 -45.50
CA TRP A 562 -60.77 7.93 -46.17
C TRP A 562 -62.19 7.46 -45.80
N LEU A 563 -62.62 7.72 -44.57
CA LEU A 563 -64.00 7.45 -44.12
C LEU A 563 -65.01 8.43 -44.73
N GLY A 564 -64.61 9.68 -45.00
CA GLY A 564 -65.44 10.72 -45.62
C GLY A 564 -65.60 10.56 -47.14
N ASP A 565 -64.59 10.05 -47.84
CA ASP A 565 -64.65 9.77 -49.30
C ASP A 565 -65.61 8.60 -49.65
N GLY A 566 -66.20 7.95 -48.64
CA GLY A 566 -67.11 6.80 -48.79
C GLY A 566 -68.59 7.05 -48.53
N THR A 567 -69.02 8.30 -48.29
CA THR A 567 -70.44 8.67 -48.09
C THR A 567 -71.10 9.22 -49.34
#